data_AF-A0A1J5B0F7-F1
#
_entry.id   AF-A0A1J5B0F7-F1
#
_cell.length_a   1.000
_cell.length_b   1.000
_cell.length_c   1.000
_cell.angle_alpha   90.00
_cell.angle_beta   90.00
_cell.angle_gamma   90.00
#
_symmetry.space_group_name_H-M   'P 1'
#
loop_
_entity.id
_entity.type
_entity.pdbx_description
1 polymer ?
#
loop_
_entity_poly.entity_id
_entity_poly.type
_entity_poly.pdbx_seq_one_letter_code
_entity_poly.pdbx_strand_id
1 'polypeptide(L)'
;MKINQNQIIMKKILMLLLTLIMVITVNTIAFSQQNKSDVLFQNSETDSILRTAKNQIHLLIDNIPEANLNDYGFNNKAEFEKISFAPLIKIYTLKDTSIIFTNTWRVPVVVDNEYRSLLTIINEDGVYKAVDYGASILAKAFLAKKTNQTIGLLRVYELKSDFLMEVNTQNQLKFVPIENANSNLYDLTDIINLIKNN
;
A
#
# COMPACT_ATOMS: atom_id res chain seq x y z
N MET A 1 48.62 51.21 10.68
CA MET A 1 48.62 49.74 10.51
C MET A 1 47.82 49.41 9.25
N LYS A 2 48.46 49.09 8.11
CA LYS A 2 47.75 48.78 6.85
C LYS A 2 47.37 47.30 6.84
N ILE A 3 46.07 47.00 6.84
CA ILE A 3 45.57 45.62 6.71
C ILE A 3 45.87 45.14 5.30
N ASN A 4 46.53 43.97 5.18
CA ASN A 4 46.94 43.38 3.92
C ASN A 4 45.70 42.94 3.10
N GLN A 5 45.56 43.40 1.85
CA GLN A 5 44.43 43.03 0.98
C GLN A 5 44.29 41.51 0.80
N ASN A 6 45.39 40.76 0.80
CA ASN A 6 45.36 39.30 0.71
C ASN A 6 44.67 38.66 1.93
N GLN A 7 44.78 39.27 3.11
CA GLN A 7 44.07 38.80 4.31
C GLN A 7 42.56 39.07 4.22
N ILE A 8 42.14 40.15 3.55
CA ILE A 8 40.71 40.46 3.34
C ILE A 8 40.10 39.46 2.35
N ILE A 9 40.79 39.14 1.25
CA ILE A 9 40.33 38.17 0.26
C ILE A 9 40.22 36.78 0.88
N MET A 10 41.22 36.35 1.63
CA MET A 10 41.23 35.04 2.31
C MET A 10 40.08 34.91 3.32
N LYS A 11 39.78 35.97 4.09
CA LYS A 11 38.63 35.99 5.01
C LYS A 11 37.29 35.87 4.27
N LYS A 12 37.14 36.53 3.12
CA LYS A 12 35.92 36.43 2.31
C LYS A 12 35.72 35.03 1.73
N ILE A 13 36.78 34.39 1.22
CA ILE A 13 36.73 33.02 0.71
C ILE A 13 36.37 32.03 1.83
N LEU A 14 36.98 32.19 3.01
CA LEU A 14 36.67 31.35 4.17
C LEU A 14 35.21 31.50 4.61
N MET A 15 34.68 32.72 4.61
CA MET A 15 33.29 33.00 4.96
C MET A 15 32.30 32.43 3.93
N LEU A 16 32.67 32.43 2.64
CA LEU A 16 31.89 31.80 1.57
C LEU A 16 31.87 30.27 1.67
N LEU A 17 33.00 29.66 2.05
CA LEU A 17 33.08 28.22 2.29
C LEU A 17 32.25 27.81 3.51
N LEU A 18 32.30 28.58 4.60
CA LEU A 18 31.52 28.31 5.80
C LEU A 18 30.01 28.41 5.54
N THR A 19 29.57 29.40 4.77
CA THR A 19 28.16 29.54 4.39
C THR A 19 27.70 28.42 3.47
N LEU A 20 28.53 28.01 2.50
CA LEU A 20 28.23 26.87 1.63
C LEU A 20 28.09 25.56 2.42
N ILE A 21 29.01 25.30 3.36
CA ILE A 21 28.94 24.13 4.24
C ILE A 21 27.65 24.14 5.07
N MET A 22 27.28 25.31 5.61
CA MET A 22 26.05 25.46 6.40
C MET A 22 24.78 25.20 5.58
N VAL A 23 24.75 25.63 4.32
CA VAL A 23 23.61 25.36 3.42
C VAL A 23 23.51 23.86 3.08
N ILE A 24 24.64 23.20 2.83
CA ILE A 24 24.67 21.76 2.54
C ILE A 24 24.20 20.94 3.76
N THR A 25 24.66 21.28 4.96
CA THR A 25 24.28 20.58 6.19
C THR A 25 22.80 20.78 6.54
N VAL A 26 22.25 21.98 6.36
CA VAL A 26 20.83 22.24 6.58
C VAL A 26 19.96 21.43 5.61
N ASN A 27 20.32 21.38 4.32
CA ASN A 27 19.57 20.61 3.33
C ASN A 27 19.61 19.09 3.58
N THR A 28 20.77 18.55 4.01
CA THR A 28 20.88 17.12 4.35
C THR A 28 20.09 16.76 5.61
N ILE A 29 20.09 17.62 6.63
CA ILE A 29 19.27 17.43 7.83
C ILE A 29 17.78 17.50 7.49
N ALA A 30 17.35 18.48 6.69
CA ALA A 30 15.95 18.62 6.27
C ALA A 30 15.46 17.37 5.50
N PHE A 31 16.26 16.90 4.54
CA PHE A 31 15.95 15.68 3.77
C PHE A 31 15.90 14.43 4.66
N SER A 32 16.82 14.31 5.63
CA SER A 32 16.81 13.21 6.60
C SER A 32 15.59 13.24 7.52
N GLN A 33 15.16 14.42 7.98
CA GLN A 33 13.99 14.54 8.84
C GLN A 33 12.69 14.23 8.10
N GLN A 34 12.56 14.64 6.83
CA GLN A 34 11.41 14.34 5.99
C GLN A 34 11.22 12.81 5.81
N ASN A 35 12.29 12.11 5.40
CA ASN A 35 12.25 10.65 5.26
C ASN A 35 11.91 9.93 6.59
N LYS A 36 12.44 10.43 7.72
CA LYS A 36 12.16 9.83 9.03
C LYS A 36 10.69 10.01 9.42
N SER A 37 10.11 11.18 9.12
CA SER A 37 8.70 11.45 9.40
C SER A 37 7.77 10.57 8.56
N ASP A 38 8.00 10.47 7.25
CA ASP A 38 7.17 9.67 6.35
C ASP A 38 7.16 8.19 6.74
N VAL A 39 8.32 7.63 7.12
CA VAL A 39 8.43 6.24 7.61
C VAL A 39 7.71 6.04 8.95
N LEU A 40 7.79 7.00 9.89
CA LEU A 40 7.09 6.94 11.17
C LEU A 40 5.57 7.00 11.01
N PHE A 41 5.06 7.85 10.10
CA PHE A 41 3.63 7.94 9.80
C PHE A 41 3.09 6.69 9.08
N GLN A 42 3.88 6.08 8.20
CA GLN A 42 3.49 4.85 7.51
C GLN A 42 3.40 3.66 8.46
N ASN A 43 4.30 3.60 9.44
CA ASN A 43 4.26 2.60 10.51
C ASN A 43 3.03 2.81 11.41
N SER A 44 2.67 4.06 11.74
CA SER A 44 1.51 4.34 12.59
C SER A 44 0.16 4.05 11.92
N GLU A 45 0.01 4.32 10.63
CA GLU A 45 -1.19 3.92 9.85
C GLU A 45 -1.32 2.40 9.79
N THR A 46 -0.25 1.71 9.37
CA THR A 46 -0.23 0.25 9.25
C THR A 46 -0.57 -0.42 10.58
N ASP A 47 0.05 0.03 11.68
CA ASP A 47 -0.21 -0.48 13.01
C ASP A 47 -1.66 -0.26 13.45
N SER A 48 -2.24 0.89 13.09
CA SER A 48 -3.64 1.21 13.40
C SER A 48 -4.62 0.33 12.63
N ILE A 49 -4.35 0.06 11.35
CA ILE A 49 -5.15 -0.84 10.52
C ILE A 49 -5.05 -2.27 11.03
N LEU A 50 -3.84 -2.78 11.31
CA LEU A 50 -3.65 -4.15 11.79
C LEU A 50 -4.24 -4.36 13.20
N ARG A 51 -4.14 -3.35 14.08
CA ARG A 51 -4.84 -3.36 15.37
C ARG A 51 -6.36 -3.37 15.20
N THR A 52 -6.89 -2.61 14.25
CA THR A 52 -8.32 -2.64 13.91
C THR A 52 -8.73 -4.02 13.42
N ALA A 53 -7.94 -4.63 12.53
CA ALA A 53 -8.17 -5.99 12.03
C ALA A 53 -8.26 -7.00 13.18
N LYS A 54 -7.26 -7.00 14.07
CA LYS A 54 -7.20 -7.88 15.23
C LYS A 54 -8.39 -7.68 16.17
N ASN A 55 -8.78 -6.44 16.42
CA ASN A 55 -9.82 -6.13 17.40
C ASN A 55 -11.23 -6.37 16.86
N GLN A 56 -11.45 -6.27 15.54
CA GLN A 56 -12.81 -6.26 14.99
C GLN A 56 -13.15 -7.48 14.12
N ILE A 57 -12.19 -8.33 13.75
CA ILE A 57 -12.47 -9.50 12.88
C ILE A 57 -13.56 -10.43 13.44
N HIS A 58 -13.58 -10.64 14.75
CA HIS A 58 -14.56 -11.51 15.42
C HIS A 58 -16.02 -11.06 15.18
N LEU A 59 -16.26 -9.74 15.06
CA LEU A 59 -17.56 -9.16 14.74
C LEU A 59 -18.11 -9.66 13.39
N LEU A 60 -17.23 -10.07 12.49
CA LEU A 60 -17.58 -10.54 11.14
C LEU A 60 -17.56 -12.07 11.05
N ILE A 61 -16.63 -12.76 11.73
CA ILE A 61 -16.44 -14.20 11.56
C ILE A 61 -17.25 -15.08 12.54
N ASP A 62 -17.59 -14.58 13.74
CA ASP A 62 -18.22 -15.40 14.78
C ASP A 62 -19.62 -15.89 14.38
N ASN A 63 -20.30 -15.08 13.55
CA ASN A 63 -21.65 -15.33 13.05
C ASN A 63 -21.69 -16.21 11.79
N ILE A 64 -20.53 -16.64 11.25
CA ILE A 64 -20.50 -17.52 10.09
C ILE A 64 -21.09 -18.89 10.47
N PRO A 65 -22.14 -19.38 9.79
CA PRO A 65 -22.67 -20.72 10.00
C PRO A 65 -21.61 -21.78 9.67
N GLU A 66 -21.56 -22.88 10.42
CA GLU A 66 -20.57 -23.95 10.19
C GLU A 66 -20.62 -24.49 8.76
N ALA A 67 -21.81 -24.62 8.19
CA ALA A 67 -22.01 -25.06 6.81
C ALA A 67 -21.33 -24.18 5.75
N ASN A 68 -21.04 -22.91 6.09
CA ASN A 68 -20.51 -21.92 5.15
C ASN A 68 -19.03 -21.61 5.40
N LEU A 69 -18.38 -22.19 6.42
CA LEU A 69 -17.01 -21.82 6.80
C LEU A 69 -16.02 -21.93 5.62
N ASN A 70 -16.18 -22.94 4.77
CA ASN A 70 -15.30 -23.16 3.61
C ASN A 70 -15.36 -22.00 2.61
N ASP A 71 -16.53 -21.39 2.40
CA ASP A 71 -16.71 -20.26 1.48
C ASP A 71 -15.93 -19.02 1.98
N TYR A 72 -15.82 -18.91 3.30
CA TYR A 72 -15.08 -17.87 4.00
C TYR A 72 -13.60 -18.22 4.24
N GLY A 73 -13.15 -19.39 3.79
CA GLY A 73 -11.75 -19.82 3.84
C GLY A 73 -11.34 -20.56 5.12
N PHE A 74 -12.30 -21.06 5.91
CA PHE A 74 -12.04 -21.86 7.10
C PHE A 74 -12.58 -23.28 6.98
N ASN A 75 -11.86 -24.24 7.53
CA ASN A 75 -12.32 -25.62 7.63
C ASN A 75 -13.22 -25.84 8.86
N ASN A 76 -12.99 -25.09 9.94
CA ASN A 76 -13.72 -25.19 11.21
C ASN A 76 -13.49 -23.93 12.06
N LYS A 77 -14.34 -23.71 13.07
CA LYS A 77 -14.24 -22.54 13.97
C LYS A 77 -12.98 -22.51 14.83
N ALA A 78 -12.34 -23.65 15.10
CA ALA A 78 -11.11 -23.67 15.89
C ALA A 78 -9.92 -23.00 15.16
N GLU A 79 -10.02 -22.81 13.84
CA GLU A 79 -9.03 -22.02 13.08
C GLU A 79 -9.06 -20.53 13.41
N PHE A 80 -10.12 -20.00 14.04
CA PHE A 80 -10.22 -18.57 14.38
C PHE A 80 -9.12 -18.13 15.35
N GLU A 81 -8.75 -19.00 16.28
CA GLU A 81 -7.67 -18.77 17.26
C GLU A 81 -6.28 -18.73 16.62
N LYS A 82 -6.15 -19.21 15.38
CA LYS A 82 -4.89 -19.25 14.63
C LYS A 82 -4.73 -18.08 13.67
N ILE A 83 -5.71 -17.17 13.62
CA ILE A 83 -5.71 -16.07 12.67
C ILE A 83 -4.50 -15.17 12.92
N SER A 84 -3.78 -14.90 11.84
CA SER A 84 -2.78 -13.86 11.72
C SER A 84 -3.06 -12.99 10.50
N PHE A 85 -2.35 -11.87 10.38
CA PHE A 85 -2.57 -10.91 9.30
C PHE A 85 -1.28 -10.70 8.51
N ALA A 86 -1.41 -10.69 7.18
CA ALA A 86 -0.30 -10.35 6.28
C ALA A 86 -0.27 -8.85 5.96
N PRO A 87 0.75 -8.36 5.24
CA PRO A 87 0.82 -6.97 4.82
C PRO A 87 -0.45 -6.50 4.09
N LEU A 88 -0.88 -5.29 4.42
CA LEU A 88 -2.07 -4.65 3.86
C LEU A 88 -1.94 -4.39 2.36
N ILE A 89 -3.09 -4.43 1.68
CA ILE A 89 -3.23 -4.13 0.26
C ILE A 89 -4.07 -2.86 0.16
N LYS A 90 -3.48 -1.80 -0.39
CA LYS A 90 -4.21 -0.55 -0.67
C LYS A 90 -5.12 -0.74 -1.87
N ILE A 91 -6.36 -0.30 -1.75
CA ILE A 91 -7.35 -0.38 -2.83
C ILE A 91 -7.47 0.98 -3.51
N TYR A 92 -7.28 0.96 -4.82
CA TYR A 92 -7.44 2.10 -5.69
C TYR A 92 -8.60 1.85 -6.64
N THR A 93 -9.12 2.92 -7.24
CA THR A 93 -10.07 2.82 -8.34
C THR A 93 -9.73 3.84 -9.42
N LEU A 94 -10.34 3.67 -10.59
CA LEU A 94 -10.25 4.64 -11.67
C LEU A 94 -11.42 5.61 -11.57
N LYS A 95 -11.12 6.91 -11.56
CA LYS A 95 -12.13 7.96 -11.70
C LYS A 95 -11.74 8.83 -12.88
N ASP A 96 -12.60 8.84 -13.90
CA ASP A 96 -12.34 9.42 -15.21
C ASP A 96 -11.11 8.75 -15.88
N THR A 97 -9.93 9.30 -15.65
CA THR A 97 -8.64 8.75 -16.14
C THR A 97 -7.57 8.72 -15.05
N SER A 98 -7.93 9.01 -13.80
CA SER A 98 -7.02 9.16 -12.69
C SER A 98 -7.20 8.02 -11.69
N ILE A 99 -6.08 7.49 -11.21
CA ILE A 99 -6.07 6.48 -10.15
C ILE A 99 -6.21 7.19 -8.82
N ILE A 100 -7.25 6.85 -8.08
CA ILE A 100 -7.54 7.45 -6.77
C ILE A 100 -7.50 6.37 -5.69
N PHE A 101 -6.91 6.71 -4.55
CA PHE A 101 -6.98 5.86 -3.37
C PHE A 101 -8.39 5.93 -2.77
N THR A 102 -8.93 4.78 -2.37
CA THR A 102 -10.33 4.67 -1.92
C THR A 102 -10.50 4.76 -0.41
N ASN A 103 -9.44 5.09 0.35
CA ASN A 103 -9.44 4.97 1.82
C ASN A 103 -9.88 3.57 2.29
N THR A 104 -9.55 2.55 1.49
CA THR A 104 -9.89 1.15 1.75
C THR A 104 -8.63 0.30 1.64
N TRP A 105 -8.53 -0.65 2.56
CA TRP A 105 -7.48 -1.64 2.63
C TRP A 105 -8.09 -3.04 2.65
N ARG A 106 -7.43 -3.99 1.99
CA ARG A 106 -7.65 -5.41 2.22
C ARG A 106 -6.52 -5.94 3.08
N VAL A 107 -6.85 -6.58 4.19
CA VAL A 107 -5.89 -7.23 5.08
C VAL A 107 -6.01 -8.74 4.87
N PRO A 108 -4.99 -9.41 4.33
CA PRO A 108 -5.03 -10.85 4.17
C PRO A 108 -5.09 -11.56 5.52
N VAL A 109 -6.06 -12.44 5.67
CA VAL A 109 -6.23 -13.32 6.83
C VAL A 109 -5.50 -14.62 6.57
N VAL A 110 -4.60 -14.97 7.47
CA VAL A 110 -3.67 -16.09 7.34
C VAL A 110 -3.91 -17.08 8.46
N VAL A 111 -4.08 -18.34 8.09
CA VAL A 111 -4.16 -19.47 9.02
C VAL A 111 -3.13 -20.50 8.57
N ASP A 112 -2.30 -20.97 9.50
CA ASP A 112 -1.28 -21.98 9.22
C ASP A 112 -0.39 -21.62 8.00
N ASN A 113 0.00 -20.35 7.89
CA ASN A 113 0.78 -19.75 6.79
C ASN A 113 0.11 -19.69 5.41
N GLU A 114 -1.20 -19.96 5.31
CA GLU A 114 -1.95 -19.86 4.07
C GLU A 114 -2.89 -18.65 4.05
N TYR A 115 -2.96 -17.94 2.92
CA TYR A 115 -3.92 -16.85 2.75
C TYR A 115 -5.31 -17.47 2.54
N ARG A 116 -6.19 -17.29 3.52
CA ARG A 116 -7.54 -17.86 3.52
C ARG A 116 -8.55 -16.94 2.85
N SER A 117 -8.44 -15.65 3.12
CA SER A 117 -9.44 -14.63 2.76
C SER A 117 -8.90 -13.22 3.01
N LEU A 118 -9.71 -12.21 2.71
CA LEU A 118 -9.41 -10.80 2.88
C LEU A 118 -10.43 -10.17 3.84
N LEU A 119 -9.91 -9.44 4.82
CA LEU A 119 -10.68 -8.51 5.65
C LEU A 119 -10.66 -7.12 5.01
N THR A 120 -11.81 -6.48 4.87
CA THR A 120 -11.93 -5.11 4.36
C THR A 120 -11.92 -4.14 5.52
N ILE A 121 -10.97 -3.20 5.50
CA ILE A 121 -10.91 -2.07 6.43
C ILE A 121 -11.08 -0.79 5.63
N ILE A 122 -11.95 0.09 6.10
CA ILE A 122 -12.11 1.45 5.55
C ILE A 122 -11.69 2.48 6.60
N ASN A 123 -11.32 3.67 6.14
CA ASN A 123 -11.15 4.84 6.98
C ASN A 123 -12.27 5.84 6.67
N GLU A 124 -13.13 6.05 7.66
CA GLU A 124 -14.18 7.07 7.64
C GLU A 124 -13.83 8.14 8.66
N ASP A 125 -13.54 9.35 8.20
CA ASP A 125 -13.25 10.53 9.03
C ASP A 125 -12.14 10.31 10.08
N GLY A 126 -11.09 9.57 9.70
CA GLY A 126 -9.95 9.25 10.55
C GLY A 126 -10.13 8.01 11.43
N VAL A 127 -11.28 7.33 11.33
CA VAL A 127 -11.58 6.14 12.11
C VAL A 127 -11.54 4.90 11.22
N TYR A 128 -10.66 3.96 11.56
CA TYR A 128 -10.58 2.67 10.87
C TYR A 128 -11.67 1.71 11.37
N LYS A 129 -12.35 1.03 10.43
CA LYS A 129 -13.39 0.04 10.73
C LYS A 129 -13.26 -1.18 9.81
N ALA A 130 -13.41 -2.38 10.38
CA ALA A 130 -13.61 -3.60 9.62
C ALA A 130 -15.08 -3.68 9.17
N VAL A 131 -15.33 -3.76 7.87
CA VAL A 131 -16.69 -3.64 7.31
C VAL A 131 -17.14 -4.86 6.51
N ASP A 132 -16.21 -5.72 6.08
CA ASP A 132 -16.52 -6.88 5.28
C ASP A 132 -15.40 -7.92 5.40
N TYR A 133 -15.72 -9.20 5.19
CA TYR A 133 -14.81 -10.32 5.29
C TYR A 133 -15.17 -11.41 4.28
N GLY A 134 -14.19 -11.89 3.53
CA GLY A 134 -14.41 -12.96 2.55
C GLY A 134 -13.41 -12.89 1.40
N ALA A 135 -13.89 -13.06 0.17
CA ALA A 135 -13.07 -13.00 -1.05
C ALA A 135 -11.87 -13.98 -1.03
N SER A 136 -12.11 -15.22 -0.60
CA SER A 136 -11.10 -16.29 -0.51
C SER A 136 -10.41 -16.58 -1.85
N ILE A 137 -11.17 -16.55 -2.95
CA ILE A 137 -10.63 -16.70 -4.32
C ILE A 137 -9.65 -15.56 -4.65
N LEU A 138 -10.04 -14.32 -4.36
CA LEU A 138 -9.19 -13.14 -4.60
C LEU A 138 -7.93 -13.18 -3.73
N ALA A 139 -8.03 -13.62 -2.48
CA ALA A 139 -6.88 -13.77 -1.57
C ALA A 139 -5.82 -14.71 -2.17
N LYS A 140 -6.26 -15.86 -2.68
CA LYS A 140 -5.39 -16.86 -3.33
C LYS A 140 -4.80 -16.34 -4.64
N ALA A 141 -5.62 -15.72 -5.48
CA ALA A 141 -5.16 -15.16 -6.76
C ALA A 141 -4.15 -14.02 -6.57
N PHE A 142 -4.36 -13.16 -5.56
CA PHE A 142 -3.41 -12.13 -5.16
C PHE A 142 -2.09 -12.76 -4.71
N LEU A 143 -2.12 -13.73 -3.80
CA LEU A 143 -0.89 -14.39 -3.33
C LEU A 143 -0.10 -15.05 -4.46
N ALA A 144 -0.79 -15.69 -5.40
CA ALA A 144 -0.16 -16.37 -6.53
C ALA A 144 0.53 -15.42 -7.51
N LYS A 145 0.06 -14.18 -7.63
CA LYS A 145 0.54 -13.21 -8.63
C LYS A 145 1.38 -12.07 -8.04
N LYS A 146 1.24 -11.76 -6.75
CA LYS A 146 1.95 -10.63 -6.14
C LYS A 146 3.46 -10.84 -6.24
N THR A 147 4.16 -9.75 -6.51
CA THR A 147 5.61 -9.66 -6.48
C THR A 147 6.04 -8.71 -5.37
N ASN A 148 7.35 -8.57 -5.18
CA ASN A 148 7.96 -7.51 -4.38
C ASN A 148 7.79 -6.12 -5.01
N GLN A 149 7.29 -6.02 -6.24
CA GLN A 149 6.95 -4.76 -6.92
C GLN A 149 5.49 -4.35 -6.75
N THR A 150 4.64 -5.22 -6.19
CA THR A 150 3.22 -4.95 -5.99
C THR A 150 3.02 -3.86 -4.92
N ILE A 151 2.33 -2.78 -5.27
CA ILE A 151 2.04 -1.63 -4.40
C ILE A 151 0.56 -1.51 -3.99
N GLY A 152 -0.33 -2.28 -4.62
CA GLY A 152 -1.75 -2.22 -4.33
C GLY A 152 -2.61 -2.99 -5.35
N LEU A 153 -3.91 -2.76 -5.29
CA LEU A 153 -4.90 -3.34 -6.18
C LEU A 153 -5.78 -2.22 -6.75
N LEU A 154 -5.87 -2.15 -8.08
CA LEU A 154 -6.76 -1.26 -8.81
C LEU A 154 -8.04 -2.01 -9.14
N ARG A 155 -9.16 -1.56 -8.59
CA ARG A 155 -10.51 -2.03 -8.94
C ARG A 155 -11.10 -1.15 -10.02
N VAL A 156 -11.41 -1.75 -11.17
CA VAL A 156 -12.04 -1.08 -12.31
C VAL A 156 -13.49 -1.58 -12.42
N TYR A 157 -14.43 -0.79 -11.90
CA TYR A 157 -15.82 -1.19 -11.76
C TYR A 157 -16.52 -1.40 -13.11
N GLU A 158 -16.18 -0.59 -14.10
CA GLU A 158 -16.67 -0.65 -15.48
C GLU A 158 -16.32 -1.99 -16.15
N LEU A 159 -15.14 -2.54 -15.83
CA LEU A 159 -14.68 -3.82 -16.34
C LEU A 159 -15.04 -5.00 -15.42
N LYS A 160 -15.63 -4.72 -14.24
CA LYS A 160 -15.82 -5.70 -13.15
C LYS A 160 -14.55 -6.52 -12.88
N SER A 161 -13.40 -5.86 -12.93
CA SER A 161 -12.09 -6.51 -12.92
C SER A 161 -11.16 -5.84 -11.91
N ASP A 162 -10.35 -6.66 -11.24
CA ASP A 162 -9.30 -6.24 -10.34
C ASP A 162 -7.91 -6.47 -10.97
N PHE A 163 -7.03 -5.48 -10.80
CA PHE A 163 -5.65 -5.51 -11.30
C PHE A 163 -4.68 -5.31 -10.13
N LEU A 164 -3.60 -6.08 -10.10
CA LEU A 164 -2.44 -5.73 -9.27
C LEU A 164 -1.77 -4.49 -9.85
N MET A 165 -1.38 -3.57 -8.98
CA MET A 165 -0.57 -2.42 -9.32
C MET A 165 0.88 -2.73 -9.00
N GLU A 166 1.76 -2.65 -9.99
CA GLU A 166 3.19 -2.93 -9.82
C GLU A 166 4.04 -1.77 -10.32
N VAL A 167 5.16 -1.52 -9.65
CA VAL A 167 6.16 -0.56 -10.12
C VAL A 167 7.35 -1.33 -10.65
N ASN A 168 7.57 -1.27 -11.97
CA ASN A 168 8.68 -1.97 -12.60
C ASN A 168 10.04 -1.32 -12.26
N THR A 169 11.13 -1.93 -12.73
CA THR A 169 12.50 -1.44 -12.45
C THR A 169 12.81 -0.07 -13.06
N GLN A 170 12.01 0.40 -14.03
CA GLN A 170 12.07 1.73 -14.61
C GLN A 170 11.14 2.74 -13.90
N ASN A 171 10.60 2.39 -12.74
CA ASN A 171 9.68 3.22 -11.97
C ASN A 171 8.38 3.56 -12.72
N GLN A 172 7.94 2.67 -13.61
CA GLN A 172 6.68 2.78 -14.35
C GLN A 172 5.61 1.94 -13.68
N LEU A 173 4.42 2.51 -13.55
CA LEU A 173 3.25 1.81 -13.03
C LEU A 173 2.68 0.88 -14.10
N LYS A 174 2.59 -0.40 -13.77
CA LYS A 174 2.02 -1.46 -14.60
C LYS A 174 0.86 -2.14 -13.88
N PHE A 175 -0.02 -2.75 -14.65
CA PHE A 175 -1.22 -3.41 -14.15
C PHE A 175 -1.28 -4.86 -14.62
N VAL A 176 -1.47 -5.79 -13.68
CA VAL A 176 -1.58 -7.22 -13.97
C VAL A 176 -2.99 -7.68 -13.60
N PRO A 177 -3.80 -8.20 -14.54
CA PRO A 177 -5.15 -8.66 -14.22
C PRO A 177 -5.09 -9.87 -13.29
N ILE A 178 -5.93 -9.86 -12.26
CA ILE A 178 -6.00 -10.95 -11.28
C ILE A 178 -6.72 -12.17 -11.87
N GLU A 179 -7.82 -11.96 -12.59
CA GLU A 179 -8.71 -13.04 -13.06
C GLU A 179 -8.24 -13.73 -14.36
N ASN A 180 -7.37 -13.09 -15.14
CA ASN A 180 -6.90 -13.66 -16.41
C ASN A 180 -5.58 -14.44 -16.25
N ALA A 181 -5.52 -15.63 -16.83
CA ALA A 181 -4.31 -16.47 -16.89
C ALA A 181 -3.21 -15.86 -17.78
N ASN A 182 -3.59 -14.99 -18.73
CA ASN A 182 -2.63 -14.27 -19.55
C ASN A 182 -2.02 -13.12 -18.76
N SER A 183 -0.72 -13.24 -18.48
CA SER A 183 0.13 -12.27 -17.76
C SER A 183 0.41 -11.00 -18.56
N ASN A 184 -0.54 -10.53 -19.37
CA ASN A 184 -0.36 -9.30 -20.11
C ASN A 184 -0.24 -8.16 -19.09
N LEU A 185 0.89 -7.46 -19.18
CA LEU A 185 1.15 -6.23 -18.43
C LEU A 185 0.47 -5.10 -19.18
N TYR A 186 -0.46 -4.42 -18.52
CA TYR A 186 -1.15 -3.26 -19.05
C TYR A 186 -0.51 -1.98 -18.55
N ASP A 187 -0.50 -0.96 -19.39
CA ASP A 187 -0.41 0.43 -18.96
C ASP A 187 -1.80 1.00 -18.68
N LEU A 188 -1.86 2.16 -18.02
CA LEU A 188 -3.14 2.82 -17.71
C LEU A 188 -3.94 3.13 -18.99
N THR A 189 -3.25 3.54 -20.06
CA THR A 189 -3.86 3.79 -21.36
C THR A 189 -4.55 2.55 -21.91
N ASP A 190 -3.97 1.37 -21.72
CA ASP A 190 -4.57 0.12 -22.19
C ASP A 190 -5.86 -0.18 -21.42
N ILE A 191 -5.87 0.00 -20.11
CA ILE A 191 -7.08 -0.16 -19.27
C ILE A 191 -8.17 0.82 -19.71
N ILE A 192 -7.82 2.09 -19.95
CA ILE A 192 -8.78 3.11 -20.43
C ILE A 192 -9.36 2.70 -21.79
N ASN A 193 -8.53 2.16 -22.70
CA ASN A 193 -8.99 1.68 -23.99
C ASN A 193 -9.89 0.45 -23.86
N LEU A 194 -9.62 -0.47 -22.94
CA LEU A 194 -10.50 -1.59 -22.63
C LEU A 194 -11.88 -1.12 -22.17
N ILE A 195 -11.95 -0.09 -21.32
CA ILE A 195 -13.22 0.49 -20.86
C ILE A 195 -14.01 1.07 -22.04
N LYS A 196 -13.35 1.81 -22.94
CA LYS A 196 -14.01 2.44 -24.10
C LYS A 196 -14.54 1.46 -25.12
N ASN A 197 -13.97 0.25 -25.18
CA ASN A 197 -14.31 -0.78 -26.15
C ASN A 197 -15.30 -1.82 -25.62
N ASN A 198 -15.71 -1.71 -24.35
CA ASN A 198 -16.76 -2.51 -23.72
C ASN A 198 -18.11 -1.81 -23.82
#